data_AF-A0A7J4L9H6-F1
#
_entry.id   AF-A0A7J4L9H6-F1
#
_cell.length_a   1.000
_cell.length_b   1.000
_cell.length_c   1.000
_cell.angle_alpha   90.00
_cell.angle_beta   90.00
_cell.angle_gamma   90.00
#
_symmetry.space_group_name_H-M   'P 1'
#
loop_
_entity.id
_entity.type
_entity.pdbx_description
1 polymer ?
#
loop_
_entity_poly.entity_id
_entity_poly.type
_entity_poly.pdbx_seq_one_letter_code
_entity_poly.pdbx_strand_id
1 'polypeptide(L)'
;MKFVLKKNKETSEAQTTLIDQDYDIMNQNDFAFLPYLQYECDGPCSSKHPHEQKIVEWGAYQFMRQKPNSEEHCIKLTDNYHIREENYLHYILIGNHKIHPTTYMVVKLIRFKIEEEQNSD
;
A
#
# COMPACT_ATOMS: atom_id res chain seq x y z
N MET A 1 7.35 4.00 -10.86
CA MET A 1 6.85 3.83 -9.48
C MET A 1 7.40 2.53 -8.88
N LYS A 2 7.58 2.43 -7.56
CA LYS A 2 8.16 1.27 -6.88
C LYS A 2 7.40 0.93 -5.61
N PHE A 3 7.16 -0.36 -5.37
CA PHE A 3 6.66 -0.87 -4.09
C PHE A 3 7.82 -1.16 -3.13
N VAL A 4 7.65 -0.79 -1.87
CA VAL A 4 8.64 -0.97 -0.80
C VAL A 4 7.95 -1.50 0.44
N LEU A 5 8.53 -2.52 1.08
CA LEU A 5 8.15 -2.91 2.43
C LEU A 5 9.12 -2.29 3.44
N LYS A 6 8.58 -1.76 4.53
CA LYS A 6 9.37 -1.33 5.67
C LYS A 6 9.02 -2.16 6.88
N LYS A 7 10.03 -2.56 7.65
CA LYS A 7 9.80 -3.19 8.96
C LYS A 7 9.01 -2.23 9.84
N ASN A 8 7.94 -2.73 10.42
CA ASN A 8 7.21 -2.02 11.44
C ASN A 8 8.06 -1.98 12.71
N LYS A 9 8.22 -0.78 13.28
CA LYS A 9 8.99 -0.59 14.52
C LYS A 9 8.14 -0.85 15.75
N GLU A 10 6.82 -0.81 15.60
CA GLU A 10 5.89 -1.08 16.68
C GLU A 10 5.69 -2.58 16.81
N THR A 11 5.93 -3.09 18.01
CA THR A 11 5.58 -4.46 18.42
C THR A 11 4.22 -4.36 19.09
N SER A 12 3.15 -4.65 18.34
CA SER A 12 1.84 -4.82 18.96
C SER A 12 1.77 -6.22 19.57
N GLU A 13 1.66 -6.30 20.89
CA GLU A 13 0.98 -7.42 21.52
C GLU A 13 -0.50 -7.22 21.21
N ALA A 14 -1.07 -8.04 20.33
CA ALA A 14 -2.47 -7.93 19.91
C ALA A 14 -3.37 -7.79 21.16
N GLN A 15 -4.07 -6.65 21.27
CA GLN A 15 -4.94 -6.39 22.41
C GLN A 15 -6.20 -7.26 22.31
N THR A 16 -6.13 -8.47 22.85
CA THR A 16 -7.30 -9.34 23.06
C THR A 16 -8.08 -8.85 24.28
N THR A 17 -9.00 -7.90 24.14
CA THR A 17 -10.04 -7.72 25.16
C THR A 17 -11.40 -7.34 24.59
N LEU A 18 -12.37 -8.18 24.97
CA LEU A 18 -13.79 -7.91 25.16
C LEU A 18 -14.62 -7.67 23.88
N ILE A 19 -14.82 -8.72 23.06
CA ILE A 19 -16.11 -9.13 22.49
C ILE A 19 -15.90 -10.55 21.93
N ASP A 20 -16.81 -11.45 22.28
CA ASP A 20 -16.89 -12.87 21.89
C ASP A 20 -17.31 -13.00 20.41
N GLN A 21 -16.58 -12.36 19.50
CA GLN A 21 -16.74 -12.50 18.05
C GLN A 21 -15.38 -12.89 17.47
N ASP A 22 -15.34 -14.02 16.78
CA ASP A 22 -14.16 -14.66 16.14
C ASP A 22 -13.46 -13.80 15.05
N TYR A 23 -13.63 -12.48 15.04
CA TYR A 23 -12.87 -11.57 14.20
C TYR A 23 -11.66 -11.08 14.99
N ASP A 24 -10.48 -11.66 14.72
CA ASP A 24 -9.20 -11.04 15.10
C ASP A 24 -9.17 -9.60 14.53
N ILE A 25 -9.46 -8.62 15.37
CA ILE A 25 -9.38 -7.20 14.99
C ILE A 25 -7.89 -6.86 14.99
N MET A 26 -7.28 -6.95 13.80
CA MET A 26 -5.90 -6.51 13.59
C MET A 26 -5.89 -5.03 13.21
N ASN A 27 -5.05 -4.27 13.90
CA ASN A 27 -4.66 -2.92 13.55
C ASN A 27 -3.32 -2.93 12.80
N GLN A 28 -2.87 -1.78 12.29
CA GLN A 28 -1.63 -1.70 11.49
C GLN A 28 -0.36 -2.08 12.27
N ASN A 29 -0.40 -2.00 13.60
CA ASN A 29 0.74 -2.31 14.47
C ASN A 29 0.92 -3.82 14.66
N ASP A 30 -0.10 -4.61 14.36
CA ASP A 30 -0.05 -6.08 14.38
C ASP A 30 0.67 -6.69 13.16
N PHE A 31 1.13 -5.85 12.22
CA PHE A 31 1.86 -6.29 11.03
C PHE A 31 3.35 -5.97 11.17
N ALA A 32 4.21 -6.98 10.97
CA ALA A 32 5.67 -6.80 11.02
C ALA A 32 6.21 -5.93 9.88
N PHE A 33 5.44 -5.76 8.81
CA PHE A 33 5.80 -4.97 7.64
C PHE A 33 4.69 -3.99 7.29
N LEU A 34 5.10 -2.83 6.80
CA LEU A 34 4.20 -1.78 6.31
C LEU A 34 4.47 -1.55 4.81
N PRO A 35 3.42 -1.51 3.97
CA PRO A 35 3.55 -1.27 2.54
C PRO A 35 3.70 0.22 2.24
N TYR A 36 4.63 0.54 1.34
CA TYR A 36 4.91 1.88 0.86
C TYR A 36 4.99 1.92 -0.65
N LEU A 37 4.63 3.08 -1.20
CA LEU A 37 4.79 3.43 -2.60
C LEU A 37 5.85 4.52 -2.70
N GLN A 38 6.86 4.28 -3.53
CA GLN A 38 7.92 5.22 -3.83
C GLN A 38 7.85 5.65 -5.29
N TYR A 39 7.84 6.95 -5.57
CA TYR A 39 7.76 7.47 -6.93
C TYR A 39 8.37 8.86 -7.06
N GLU A 40 8.68 9.23 -8.29
CA GLU A 40 9.08 10.58 -8.66
C GLU A 40 7.94 11.21 -9.46
N CYS A 41 7.84 12.54 -9.41
CA CYS A 41 6.85 13.26 -10.19
C CYS A 41 7.45 13.62 -11.55
N ASP A 42 6.72 13.37 -12.62
CA ASP A 42 7.16 13.73 -13.97
C ASP A 42 7.12 15.25 -14.23
N GLY A 43 6.35 15.99 -13.42
CA GLY A 43 6.18 17.44 -13.51
C GLY A 43 7.03 18.25 -12.52
N PRO A 44 6.84 19.57 -12.45
CA PRO A 44 7.59 20.44 -11.53
C PRO A 44 7.25 20.11 -10.08
N CYS A 45 8.10 19.29 -9.44
CA CYS A 45 8.02 18.94 -8.04
C CYS A 45 9.17 19.61 -7.27
N SER A 46 8.85 20.20 -6.12
CA SER A 46 9.83 20.84 -5.23
C SER A 46 10.57 19.86 -4.32
N SER A 47 10.18 18.59 -4.30
CA SER A 47 10.82 17.56 -3.49
C SER A 47 12.21 17.24 -4.01
N LYS A 48 13.21 17.26 -3.13
CA LYS A 48 14.60 16.86 -3.44
C LYS A 48 14.80 15.34 -3.40
N HIS A 49 13.80 14.61 -2.95
CA HIS A 49 13.83 13.16 -2.77
C HIS A 49 12.58 12.53 -3.39
N PRO A 50 12.64 11.25 -3.81
CA PRO A 50 11.45 10.54 -4.24
C PRO A 50 10.36 10.61 -3.18
N HIS A 51 9.11 10.77 -3.62
CA HIS A 51 7.96 10.66 -2.74
C HIS A 51 7.91 9.25 -2.18
N GLU A 52 7.60 9.16 -0.90
CA GLU A 52 7.42 7.91 -0.21
C GLU A 52 6.15 8.01 0.63
N GLN A 53 5.16 7.20 0.30
CA GLN A 53 3.84 7.28 0.92
C GLN A 53 3.42 5.90 1.40
N LYS A 54 2.96 5.84 2.65
CA LYS A 54 2.41 4.62 3.24
C LYS A 54 1.10 4.27 2.53
N ILE A 55 0.91 3.00 2.22
CA ILE A 55 -0.36 2.48 1.72
C ILE A 55 -1.20 2.09 2.93
N VAL A 56 -2.38 2.72 3.06
CA VAL A 56 -3.39 2.45 4.11
C VAL A 56 -4.67 1.85 3.53
N GLU A 57 -4.59 1.36 2.30
CA GLU A 57 -5.69 0.72 1.58
C GLU A 57 -6.09 -0.60 2.27
N TRP A 58 -7.40 -0.81 2.46
CA TRP A 58 -7.91 -1.93 3.23
C TRP A 58 -7.58 -3.30 2.61
N GLY A 59 -7.68 -3.45 1.29
CA GLY A 59 -7.36 -4.66 0.55
C GLY A 59 -5.90 -5.11 0.73
N ALA A 60 -4.95 -4.16 0.78
CA ALA A 60 -3.54 -4.46 1.10
C ALA A 60 -3.41 -5.20 2.43
N TYR A 61 -4.05 -4.67 3.47
CA TYR A 61 -3.98 -5.23 4.82
C TYR A 61 -4.78 -6.53 4.96
N GLN A 62 -5.89 -6.69 4.23
CA GLN A 62 -6.60 -7.98 4.16
C GLN A 62 -5.75 -9.08 3.53
N PHE A 63 -5.01 -8.77 2.46
CA PHE A 63 -4.08 -9.72 1.86
C PHE A 63 -2.92 -10.04 2.81
N MET A 64 -2.32 -9.02 3.43
CA MET A 64 -1.21 -9.21 4.37
C MET A 64 -1.63 -10.00 5.61
N ARG A 65 -2.88 -9.86 6.07
CA ARG A 65 -3.43 -10.53 7.27
C ARG A 65 -3.36 -12.05 7.18
N GLN A 66 -3.27 -12.62 5.98
CA GLN A 66 -3.10 -14.07 5.82
C GLN A 66 -1.75 -14.58 6.36
N LYS A 67 -0.69 -13.76 6.28
CA LYS A 67 0.64 -14.04 6.83
C LYS A 67 1.34 -12.73 7.27
N PRO A 68 0.88 -12.10 8.36
CA PRO A 68 1.22 -10.71 8.72
C PRO A 68 2.71 -10.49 9.07
N ASN A 69 3.42 -11.57 9.40
CA ASN A 69 4.83 -11.57 9.77
C ASN A 69 5.77 -12.08 8.66
N SER A 70 5.25 -12.37 7.46
CA SER A 70 6.04 -12.91 6.35
C SER A 70 6.34 -11.83 5.32
N GLU A 71 7.62 -11.41 5.24
CA GLU A 71 8.07 -10.46 4.20
C GLU A 71 7.82 -11.01 2.80
N GLU A 72 8.13 -12.30 2.58
CA GLU A 72 7.93 -13.02 1.32
C GLU A 72 6.46 -13.06 0.88
N HIS A 73 5.53 -13.13 1.84
CA HIS A 73 4.10 -13.03 1.53
C HIS A 73 3.70 -11.59 1.22
N CYS A 74 4.06 -10.65 2.11
CA CYS A 74 3.68 -9.26 1.99
C CYS A 74 4.22 -8.59 0.71
N ILE A 75 5.40 -8.99 0.23
CA ILE A 75 6.02 -8.37 -0.95
C ILE A 75 5.21 -8.65 -2.22
N LYS A 76 4.42 -9.73 -2.26
CA LYS A 76 3.53 -10.10 -3.39
C LYS A 76 2.42 -9.08 -3.65
N LEU A 77 2.19 -8.13 -2.74
CA LEU A 77 1.39 -6.95 -3.05
C LEU A 77 1.90 -6.20 -4.28
N THR A 78 3.22 -6.21 -4.53
CA THR A 78 3.79 -5.60 -5.75
C THR A 78 3.21 -6.21 -7.03
N ASP A 79 2.95 -7.52 -7.01
CA ASP A 79 2.42 -8.28 -8.14
C ASP A 79 0.90 -8.11 -8.22
N ASN A 80 0.21 -8.19 -7.07
CA ASN A 80 -1.25 -7.99 -7.01
C ASN A 80 -1.69 -6.62 -7.53
N TYR A 81 -0.85 -5.59 -7.31
CA TYR A 81 -1.06 -4.25 -7.81
C TYR A 81 -0.41 -3.97 -9.17
N HIS A 82 0.27 -4.95 -9.77
CA HIS A 82 0.95 -4.82 -11.08
C HIS A 82 1.86 -3.58 -11.14
N ILE A 83 2.57 -3.25 -10.05
CA ILE A 83 3.28 -1.96 -9.90
C ILE A 83 4.43 -1.78 -10.90
N ARG A 84 5.03 -2.89 -11.33
CA ARG A 84 6.20 -2.92 -12.23
C ARG A 84 5.83 -3.19 -13.69
N GLU A 85 4.55 -3.37 -13.97
CA GLU A 85 4.08 -3.75 -15.28
C GLU A 85 3.66 -2.51 -16.06
N GLU A 86 4.35 -2.24 -17.18
CA GLU A 86 4.16 -1.03 -18.00
C GLU A 86 2.80 -1.01 -18.72
N ASN A 87 2.16 -2.17 -18.88
CA ASN A 87 0.83 -2.31 -19.48
C ASN A 87 -0.31 -2.08 -18.47
N TYR A 88 -0.04 -1.52 -17.28
CA TYR A 88 -1.06 -1.11 -16.33
C TYR A 88 -0.97 0.39 -16.06
N LEU A 89 -2.12 1.06 -16.10
CA LEU A 89 -2.30 2.42 -15.59
C LEU A 89 -2.67 2.36 -14.11
N HIS A 90 -1.94 3.11 -13.29
CA HIS A 90 -2.20 3.21 -11.85
C HIS A 90 -2.77 4.59 -11.49
N TYR A 91 -3.91 4.58 -10.81
CA TYR A 91 -4.54 5.76 -10.22
C TYR A 91 -4.47 5.65 -8.70
N ILE A 92 -3.90 6.67 -8.07
CA ILE A 92 -3.64 6.70 -6.64
C ILE A 92 -4.54 7.76 -6.01
N LEU A 93 -5.39 7.34 -5.06
CA LEU A 93 -6.12 8.27 -4.21
C LEU A 93 -5.26 8.60 -2.99
N ILE A 94 -4.89 9.88 -2.88
CA ILE A 94 -4.10 10.40 -1.78
C ILE A 94 -5.03 11.01 -0.71
N GLY A 95 -4.82 10.62 0.53
CA GLY A 95 -5.38 11.28 1.71
C GLY A 95 -4.28 11.89 2.57
N ASN A 96 -4.66 12.59 3.63
CA ASN A 96 -3.73 13.18 4.58
C ASN A 96 -4.18 12.96 6.04
N HIS A 97 -3.24 13.08 6.97
CA HIS A 97 -3.58 13.03 8.39
C HIS A 97 -4.24 14.33 8.83
N LYS A 98 -5.31 14.24 9.63
CA LYS A 98 -5.97 15.43 10.21
C LYS A 98 -5.02 16.29 11.06
N ILE A 99 -4.18 15.65 11.86
CA ILE A 99 -3.22 16.31 12.78
C ILE A 99 -1.98 16.80 12.01
N HIS A 100 -1.57 16.07 10.97
CA HIS A 100 -0.40 16.38 10.15
C HIS A 100 -0.84 16.51 8.68
N PRO A 101 -1.42 17.66 8.29
CA PRO A 101 -2.07 17.82 6.98
C PRO A 101 -1.10 17.75 5.81
N THR A 102 0.21 17.91 6.06
CA THR A 102 1.29 17.77 5.08
C THR A 102 1.84 16.33 5.00
N THR A 103 1.33 15.41 5.82
CA THR A 103 1.66 13.99 5.74
C THR A 103 0.61 13.28 4.92
N TYR A 104 1.00 12.87 3.72
CA TYR A 104 0.14 12.23 2.73
C TYR A 104 0.30 10.70 2.74
N MET A 105 -0.80 10.00 2.47
CA MET A 105 -0.86 8.53 2.44
C MET A 105 -1.71 8.05 1.26
N VAL A 106 -1.41 6.86 0.76
CA VAL A 106 -2.18 6.21 -0.29
C VAL A 106 -3.39 5.51 0.35
N VAL A 107 -4.58 6.07 0.13
CA VAL A 107 -5.84 5.52 0.65
C VAL A 107 -6.40 4.46 -0.27
N LYS A 108 -6.18 4.60 -1.58
CA LYS A 108 -6.62 3.64 -2.59
C LYS A 108 -5.66 3.60 -3.76
N LEU A 109 -5.41 2.40 -4.28
CA LEU A 109 -4.65 2.17 -5.50
C LEU A 109 -5.53 1.38 -6.48
N ILE A 110 -5.88 2.02 -7.59
CA ILE A 110 -6.69 1.44 -8.66
C ILE A 110 -5.76 1.19 -9.84
N ARG A 111 -5.95 0.07 -10.53
CA ARG A 111 -5.18 -0.28 -11.73
C ARG A 111 -6.10 -0.70 -12.85
N PHE A 112 -5.75 -0.31 -14.07
CA PHE A 112 -6.41 -0.75 -15.29
C PHE A 112 -5.37 -1.30 -16.25
N LYS A 113 -5.65 -2.46 -16.85
CA LYS A 113 -4.82 -2.96 -17.93
C LYS A 113 -5.04 -2.08 -19.15
N ILE A 114 -3.96 -1.64 -19.78
CA ILE A 114 -4.01 -0.94 -21.06
C ILE A 114 -4.40 -1.98 -22.10
N GLU A 115 -5.58 -1.84 -22.68
CA GLU A 115 -5.98 -2.63 -23.84
C GLU A 115 -5.24 -2.06 -25.05
N GLU A 116 -4.52 -2.91 -25.77
CA GLU A 116 -4.00 -2.53 -27.09
C GLU A 116 -5.20 -2.34 -28.01
N GLU A 117 -5.35 -1.16 -28.60
CA GLU A 117 -6.26 -1.00 -29.74
C GLU A 117 -5.80 -2.01 -30.81
N GLN A 118 -6.60 -3.06 -31.01
CA GLN A 118 -6.48 -3.88 -32.20
C GLN A 118 -6.81 -2.95 -33.37
N ASN A 119 -5.78 -2.37 -33.99
CA ASN A 119 -5.90 -1.73 -35.29
C ASN A 119 -6.47 -2.79 -36.25
N SER A 120 -7.77 -2.70 -36.47
CA SER A 120 -8.48 -3.43 -37.51
C SER A 120 -8.07 -2.82 -38.85
N ASP A 121 -7.09 -3.47 -39.48
CA ASP A 121 -6.83 -3.37 -40.93
C ASP A 121 -8.03 -3.88 -41.75
#